data_AF-A0A7S1ZHL6-F1
#
_entry.id   AF-A0A7S1ZHL6-F1
#
_cell.length_a   1.000
_cell.length_b   1.000
_cell.length_c   1.000
_cell.angle_alpha   90.00
_cell.angle_beta   90.00
_cell.angle_gamma   90.00
#
_symmetry.space_group_name_H-M   'P 1'
#
loop_
_entity.id
_entity.type
_entity.pdbx_description
1 polymer ?
#
loop_
_entity_poly.entity_id
_entity_poly.type
_entity_poly.pdbx_seq_one_letter_code
_entity_poly.pdbx_strand_id
1 'polypeptide(L)'
;MTSRGDKVAAKVADLPDWDFAKIEANIADAMRRKQGGPFHVLVATGAMNPVHRGHVAMLRKVANSPEWQERGGRVVGGFLSPSHDLYLRGKFGEGNFLPATKRAAMVRAALEGEPLFSLGLYEVRAEGRWPDFPEVATNLGDAVRERFVDVPVRVWYVCGEDHYTKCHLRRGVTKTIGCCVVARGGKRPVMKRANPDLVIGVVAEDETDDMSSTKVRMHLESLQNLCSEGPIDSLLGAVASDGTGDASSAAVRGHKDALRSLLPVGTLDLLLSRTQQEEGSQHL
;
A
#
# COMPACT_ATOMS: atom_id res chain seq x y z
N MET A 1 6.44 -0.94 -30.16
CA MET A 1 6.04 -1.95 -29.14
C MET A 1 5.89 -1.21 -27.82
N THR A 2 4.68 -1.07 -27.29
CA THR A 2 4.45 -0.45 -25.95
C THR A 2 5.13 -1.29 -24.88
N SER A 3 5.89 -0.67 -23.97
CA SER A 3 6.60 -1.39 -22.91
C SER A 3 5.63 -2.09 -21.96
N ARG A 4 6.12 -3.07 -21.18
CA ARG A 4 5.31 -3.76 -20.15
C ARG A 4 4.78 -2.76 -19.10
N GLY A 5 5.52 -1.68 -18.83
CA GLY A 5 5.11 -0.59 -17.95
C GLY A 5 3.94 0.22 -18.52
N ASP A 6 3.96 0.57 -19.81
CA ASP A 6 2.90 1.34 -20.46
C ASP A 6 1.58 0.57 -20.50
N LYS A 7 1.64 -0.75 -20.75
CA LYS A 7 0.45 -1.63 -20.69
C LYS A 7 -0.13 -1.76 -19.28
N VAL A 8 0.71 -1.63 -18.24
CA VAL A 8 0.27 -1.70 -16.84
C VAL A 8 -0.35 -0.38 -16.40
N ALA A 9 0.19 0.76 -16.81
CA ALA A 9 -0.35 2.09 -16.53
C ALA A 9 -1.72 2.31 -17.20
N ALA A 10 -1.86 1.92 -18.48
CA ALA A 10 -3.14 1.97 -19.20
C ALA A 10 -4.25 1.18 -18.47
N LYS A 11 -3.90 0.04 -17.87
CA LYS A 11 -4.85 -0.78 -17.07
C LYS A 11 -5.27 -0.15 -15.74
N VAL A 12 -4.54 0.83 -15.21
CA VAL A 12 -4.91 1.52 -13.96
C VAL A 12 -5.94 2.62 -14.22
N ALA A 13 -5.85 3.29 -15.37
CA ALA A 13 -6.75 4.39 -15.74
C ALA A 13 -8.22 3.96 -15.80
N ASP A 14 -8.50 2.72 -16.21
CA ASP A 14 -9.86 2.20 -16.40
C ASP A 14 -10.49 1.61 -15.13
N LEU A 15 -9.74 1.51 -14.02
CA LEU A 15 -10.27 0.91 -12.77
C LEU A 15 -11.20 1.90 -12.04
N PRO A 16 -12.19 1.42 -11.27
CA PRO A 16 -12.95 2.31 -10.38
C PRO A 16 -12.07 2.85 -9.25
N ASP A 17 -12.52 3.92 -8.59
CA ASP A 17 -11.85 4.45 -7.39
C ASP A 17 -11.74 3.40 -6.28
N TRP A 18 -12.81 2.60 -6.13
CA TRP A 18 -12.93 1.50 -5.19
C TRP A 18 -13.45 0.25 -5.91
N ASP A 19 -12.57 -0.71 -6.17
CA ASP A 19 -12.96 -2.02 -6.71
C ASP A 19 -13.49 -2.94 -5.59
N PHE A 20 -14.82 -2.99 -5.46
CA PHE A 20 -15.53 -3.78 -4.44
C PHE A 20 -15.66 -5.27 -4.75
N ALA A 21 -15.20 -5.76 -5.92
CA ALA A 21 -15.46 -7.14 -6.35
C ALA A 21 -15.01 -8.20 -5.32
N LYS A 22 -13.84 -8.00 -4.68
CA LYS A 22 -13.33 -8.90 -3.63
C LYS A 22 -14.20 -8.86 -2.37
N ILE A 23 -14.61 -7.66 -1.95
CA ILE A 23 -15.45 -7.46 -0.76
C ILE A 23 -16.82 -8.14 -0.96
N GLU A 24 -17.43 -7.97 -2.14
CA GLU A 24 -18.69 -8.61 -2.51
C GLU A 24 -18.59 -10.13 -2.48
N ALA A 25 -17.55 -10.68 -3.11
CA ALA A 25 -17.31 -12.13 -3.10
C ALA A 25 -17.15 -12.68 -1.67
N ASN A 26 -16.38 -11.98 -0.83
CA ASN A 26 -16.11 -12.41 0.54
C ASN A 26 -17.35 -12.30 1.45
N ILE A 27 -18.17 -11.26 1.29
CA ILE A 27 -19.46 -11.13 1.98
C ILE A 27 -20.40 -12.25 1.56
N ALA A 28 -20.58 -12.47 0.25
CA ALA A 28 -21.45 -13.52 -0.27
C ALA A 28 -21.05 -14.91 0.23
N ASP A 29 -19.74 -15.16 0.28
CA ASP A 29 -19.18 -16.41 0.77
C ASP A 29 -19.36 -16.60 2.28
N ALA A 30 -19.18 -15.55 3.08
CA ALA A 30 -19.45 -15.56 4.51
C ALA A 30 -20.94 -15.84 4.80
N MET A 31 -21.84 -15.18 4.07
CA MET A 31 -23.28 -15.41 4.20
C MET A 31 -23.68 -16.84 3.83
N ARG A 32 -23.13 -17.39 2.74
CA ARG A 32 -23.33 -18.79 2.33
C ARG A 32 -22.92 -19.78 3.43
N ARG A 33 -21.81 -19.49 4.14
CA ARG A 33 -21.33 -20.32 5.26
C ARG A 33 -22.06 -20.06 6.57
N LYS A 34 -23.11 -19.23 6.59
CA LYS A 34 -23.83 -18.79 7.80
C LYS A 34 -22.91 -18.13 8.84
N GLN A 35 -21.84 -17.49 8.36
CA GLN A 35 -20.88 -16.72 9.15
C GLN A 35 -21.23 -15.24 9.02
N GLY A 36 -22.47 -14.90 9.39
CA GLY A 36 -22.93 -13.51 9.41
C GLY A 36 -22.21 -12.69 10.49
N GLY A 37 -22.35 -11.38 10.44
CA GLY A 37 -21.77 -10.48 11.44
C GLY A 37 -21.68 -9.06 10.89
N PRO A 38 -21.27 -8.07 11.71
CA PRO A 38 -20.78 -6.83 11.14
C PRO A 38 -19.52 -7.14 10.32
N PHE A 39 -19.55 -6.77 9.05
CA PHE A 39 -18.39 -6.89 8.18
C PHE A 39 -17.54 -5.63 8.27
N HIS A 40 -16.26 -5.78 8.00
CA HIS A 40 -15.27 -4.72 8.13
C HIS A 40 -14.45 -4.59 6.85
N VAL A 41 -14.29 -3.35 6.41
CA VAL A 41 -13.45 -2.97 5.28
C VAL A 41 -12.30 -2.13 5.80
N LEU A 42 -11.08 -2.49 5.42
CA LEU A 42 -9.87 -1.77 5.83
C LEU A 42 -9.45 -0.75 4.78
N VAL A 43 -8.83 0.34 5.19
CA VAL A 43 -8.11 1.23 4.27
C VAL A 43 -6.84 1.73 4.92
N ALA A 44 -5.72 1.69 4.18
CA ALA A 44 -4.48 2.35 4.56
C ALA A 44 -4.05 3.31 3.46
N THR A 45 -3.75 4.54 3.84
CA THR A 45 -3.15 5.54 2.95
C THR A 45 -1.65 5.65 3.21
N GLY A 46 -0.92 6.29 2.29
CA GLY A 46 0.46 6.65 2.54
C GLY A 46 1.27 6.88 1.27
N ALA A 47 2.51 7.34 1.46
CA ALA A 47 3.37 7.69 0.34
C ALA A 47 3.57 6.50 -0.63
N MET A 48 3.73 5.27 -0.10
CA MET A 48 3.96 4.06 -0.90
C MET A 48 5.01 4.30 -2.00
N ASN A 49 6.14 4.90 -1.60
CA ASN A 49 7.18 5.43 -2.47
C ASN A 49 8.53 4.70 -2.26
N PRO A 50 8.68 3.44 -2.70
CA PRO A 50 7.64 2.57 -3.31
C PRO A 50 6.84 1.78 -2.27
N VAL A 51 5.79 1.08 -2.73
CA VAL A 51 5.12 0.04 -1.94
C VAL A 51 6.10 -1.09 -1.62
N HIS A 52 6.04 -1.65 -0.41
CA HIS A 52 6.84 -2.79 0.03
C HIS A 52 5.94 -3.82 0.74
N ARG A 53 6.47 -5.01 1.01
CA ARG A 53 5.71 -6.13 1.62
C ARG A 53 5.12 -5.75 2.99
N GLY A 54 5.82 -4.95 3.78
CA GLY A 54 5.30 -4.41 5.04
C GLY A 54 3.93 -3.71 4.94
N HIS A 55 3.62 -2.99 3.84
CA HIS A 55 2.29 -2.37 3.68
C HIS A 55 1.18 -3.41 3.54
N VAL A 56 1.41 -4.46 2.72
CA VAL A 56 0.44 -5.54 2.51
C VAL A 56 0.32 -6.40 3.78
N ALA A 57 1.46 -6.71 4.42
CA ALA A 57 1.51 -7.47 5.67
C ALA A 57 0.76 -6.75 6.80
N MET A 58 0.87 -5.42 6.90
CA MET A 58 0.13 -4.63 7.88
C MET A 58 -1.38 -4.82 7.76
N LEU A 59 -1.94 -4.75 6.54
CA LEU A 59 -3.36 -5.02 6.32
C LEU A 59 -3.75 -6.46 6.64
N ARG A 60 -2.93 -7.46 6.23
CA ARG A 60 -3.18 -8.88 6.52
C ARG A 60 -3.18 -9.15 8.03
N LYS A 61 -2.23 -8.58 8.77
CA LYS A 61 -2.13 -8.67 10.24
C LYS A 61 -3.41 -8.17 10.89
N VAL A 62 -3.89 -7.00 10.48
CA VAL A 62 -5.16 -6.48 10.97
C VAL A 62 -6.30 -7.40 10.58
N ALA A 63 -6.42 -7.83 9.32
CA ALA A 63 -7.55 -8.65 8.87
C ALA A 63 -7.65 -10.01 9.58
N ASN A 64 -6.51 -10.61 9.93
CA ASN A 64 -6.43 -11.90 10.59
C ASN A 64 -6.32 -11.81 12.11
N SER A 65 -6.40 -10.60 12.67
CA SER A 65 -6.16 -10.40 14.09
C SER A 65 -7.27 -11.02 14.95
N PRO A 66 -6.93 -11.63 16.11
CA PRO A 66 -7.92 -12.22 17.01
C PRO A 66 -8.90 -11.19 17.56
N GLU A 67 -8.52 -9.91 17.61
CA GLU A 67 -9.39 -8.81 18.06
C GLU A 67 -10.69 -8.70 17.25
N TRP A 68 -10.72 -9.14 15.99
CA TRP A 68 -11.98 -9.20 15.21
C TRP A 68 -12.88 -10.33 15.66
N GLN A 69 -12.29 -11.50 15.93
CA GLN A 69 -13.03 -12.69 16.36
C GLN A 69 -13.71 -12.44 17.71
N GLU A 70 -12.98 -11.82 18.65
CA GLU A 70 -13.51 -11.42 19.97
C GLU A 70 -14.71 -10.46 19.87
N ARG A 71 -14.78 -9.67 18.79
CA ARG A 71 -15.87 -8.72 18.53
C ARG A 71 -17.01 -9.32 17.70
N GLY A 72 -16.92 -10.60 17.33
CA GLY A 72 -17.86 -11.24 16.41
C GLY A 72 -17.87 -10.61 15.01
N GLY A 73 -16.82 -9.86 14.66
CA GLY A 73 -16.67 -9.16 13.39
C GLY A 73 -15.75 -9.90 12.42
N ARG A 74 -15.80 -9.51 11.15
CA ARG A 74 -14.92 -10.06 10.12
C ARG A 74 -14.45 -9.00 9.16
N VAL A 75 -13.14 -8.97 8.89
CA VAL A 75 -12.63 -8.23 7.74
C VAL A 75 -12.93 -9.00 6.45
N VAL A 76 -13.63 -8.34 5.53
CA VAL A 76 -14.04 -8.90 4.22
C VAL A 76 -13.25 -8.32 3.06
N GLY A 77 -12.41 -7.33 3.33
CA GLY A 77 -11.48 -6.80 2.36
C GLY A 77 -10.98 -5.41 2.74
N GLY A 78 -10.39 -4.71 1.77
CA GLY A 78 -9.91 -3.37 1.99
C GLY A 78 -9.05 -2.82 0.86
N PHE A 79 -8.45 -1.66 1.12
CA PHE A 79 -7.72 -0.90 0.10
C PHE A 79 -6.36 -0.41 0.59
N LEU A 80 -5.34 -0.56 -0.26
CA LEU A 80 -4.13 0.28 -0.19
C LEU A 80 -4.34 1.47 -1.13
N SER A 81 -4.35 2.69 -0.57
CA SER A 81 -4.51 3.92 -1.33
C SER A 81 -3.22 4.75 -1.32
N PRO A 82 -2.45 4.75 -2.43
CA PRO A 82 -1.25 5.59 -2.52
C PRO A 82 -1.63 7.08 -2.45
N SER A 83 -0.83 7.87 -1.73
CA SER A 83 -1.15 9.28 -1.56
C SER A 83 -0.96 10.12 -2.81
N HIS A 84 -1.59 11.30 -2.87
CA HIS A 84 -1.49 12.20 -4.01
C HIS A 84 -0.07 12.82 -4.15
N ASP A 85 0.34 13.20 -5.36
CA ASP A 85 1.67 13.76 -5.61
C ASP A 85 1.89 15.11 -4.90
N LEU A 86 0.84 15.92 -4.69
CA LEU A 86 0.93 17.16 -3.92
C LEU A 86 1.37 16.93 -2.46
N TYR A 87 0.96 15.82 -1.85
CA TYR A 87 1.47 15.45 -0.51
C TYR A 87 2.94 15.12 -0.55
N LEU A 88 3.35 14.30 -1.53
CA LEU A 88 4.73 13.83 -1.62
C LEU A 88 5.67 14.97 -1.99
N ARG A 89 5.24 15.93 -2.81
CA ARG A 89 5.95 17.18 -3.08
C ARG A 89 6.26 17.94 -1.79
N GLY A 90 5.27 18.11 -0.92
CA GLY A 90 5.47 18.75 0.38
C GLY A 90 6.41 17.97 1.31
N LYS A 91 6.46 16.64 1.17
CA LYS A 91 7.23 15.75 2.06
C LYS A 91 8.66 15.48 1.59
N PHE A 92 8.89 15.38 0.29
CA PHE A 92 10.14 14.93 -0.32
C PHE A 92 10.77 15.99 -1.25
N GLY A 93 10.03 17.02 -1.63
CA GLY A 93 10.42 17.98 -2.67
C GLY A 93 10.07 17.50 -4.08
N GLU A 94 10.09 18.42 -5.05
CA GLU A 94 9.83 18.11 -6.46
C GLU A 94 10.84 17.09 -7.01
N GLY A 95 10.37 16.12 -7.80
CA GLY A 95 11.23 15.13 -8.47
C GLY A 95 11.81 14.02 -7.58
N ASN A 96 11.64 14.10 -6.26
CA ASN A 96 12.21 13.14 -5.30
C ASN A 96 11.27 11.99 -4.92
N PHE A 97 10.22 11.75 -5.71
CA PHE A 97 9.24 10.70 -5.48
C PHE A 97 8.69 10.14 -6.78
N LEU A 98 8.23 8.88 -6.73
CA LEU A 98 7.58 8.22 -7.85
C LEU A 98 6.21 8.88 -8.12
N PRO A 99 5.85 9.18 -9.39
CA PRO A 99 4.54 9.71 -9.73
C PRO A 99 3.39 8.82 -9.24
N ALA A 100 2.24 9.43 -8.92
CA ALA A 100 1.10 8.72 -8.34
C ALA A 100 0.63 7.54 -9.21
N THR A 101 0.63 7.69 -10.53
CA THR A 101 0.29 6.63 -11.49
C THR A 101 1.24 5.44 -11.40
N LYS A 102 2.55 5.68 -11.26
CA LYS A 102 3.57 4.64 -11.10
C LYS A 102 3.41 3.94 -9.76
N ARG A 103 3.16 4.67 -8.67
CA ARG A 103 2.89 4.08 -7.35
C ARG A 103 1.60 3.25 -7.34
N ALA A 104 0.54 3.72 -7.99
CA ALA A 104 -0.71 2.98 -8.16
C ALA A 104 -0.50 1.67 -8.94
N ALA A 105 0.25 1.71 -10.04
CA ALA A 105 0.64 0.53 -10.79
C ALA A 105 1.43 -0.48 -9.94
N MET A 106 2.37 0.00 -9.12
CA MET A 106 3.12 -0.85 -8.20
C MET A 106 2.24 -1.45 -7.11
N VAL A 107 1.30 -0.69 -6.53
CA VAL A 107 0.33 -1.24 -5.57
C VAL A 107 -0.56 -2.29 -6.21
N ARG A 108 -1.01 -2.08 -7.45
CA ARG A 108 -1.77 -3.08 -8.20
C ARG A 108 -0.99 -4.37 -8.37
N ALA A 109 0.28 -4.29 -8.74
CA ALA A 109 1.15 -5.46 -8.86
C ALA A 109 1.41 -6.13 -7.49
N ALA A 110 1.59 -5.33 -6.43
CA ALA A 110 1.77 -5.84 -5.07
C ALA A 110 0.57 -6.63 -4.52
N LEU A 111 -0.62 -6.37 -5.06
CA LEU A 111 -1.88 -7.00 -4.70
C LEU A 111 -2.32 -8.06 -5.72
N GLU A 112 -1.47 -8.42 -6.68
CA GLU A 112 -1.74 -9.51 -7.60
C GLU A 112 -1.84 -10.84 -6.82
N GLY A 113 -2.94 -11.56 -7.00
CA GLY A 113 -3.24 -12.78 -6.23
C GLY A 113 -3.66 -12.57 -4.77
N GLU A 114 -3.75 -11.33 -4.28
CA GLU A 114 -4.22 -11.04 -2.92
C GLU A 114 -5.77 -11.15 -2.83
N PRO A 115 -6.35 -12.03 -1.99
CA PRO A 115 -7.80 -12.25 -1.94
C PRO A 115 -8.62 -11.15 -1.23
N LEU A 116 -8.02 -10.38 -0.31
CA LEU A 116 -8.76 -9.41 0.51
C LEU A 116 -8.64 -7.97 0.01
N PHE A 117 -7.47 -7.58 -0.48
CA PHE A 117 -7.15 -6.17 -0.68
C PHE A 117 -7.06 -5.77 -2.16
N SER A 118 -7.57 -4.58 -2.45
CA SER A 118 -7.55 -3.95 -3.77
C SER A 118 -6.80 -2.62 -3.73
N LEU A 119 -6.47 -2.07 -4.90
CA LEU A 119 -5.95 -0.73 -5.03
C LEU A 119 -7.07 0.29 -4.80
N GLY A 120 -6.81 1.34 -4.02
CA GLY A 120 -7.68 2.50 -3.87
C GLY A 120 -7.17 3.69 -4.67
N LEU A 121 -7.93 4.14 -5.68
CA LEU A 121 -7.51 5.17 -6.63
C LEU A 121 -8.01 6.59 -6.33
N TYR A 122 -9.00 6.74 -5.43
CA TYR A 122 -9.60 8.03 -5.10
C TYR A 122 -8.55 9.12 -4.79
N GLU A 123 -7.59 8.82 -3.88
CA GLU A 123 -6.57 9.80 -3.48
C GLU A 123 -5.60 10.15 -4.61
N VAL A 124 -5.29 9.19 -5.49
CA VAL A 124 -4.39 9.38 -6.65
C VAL A 124 -5.04 10.25 -7.73
N ARG A 125 -6.37 10.21 -7.87
CA ARG A 125 -7.11 10.88 -8.95
C ARG A 125 -7.59 12.28 -8.61
N ALA A 126 -7.41 12.74 -7.39
CA ALA A 126 -7.88 14.06 -6.98
C ALA A 126 -7.20 15.18 -7.78
N GLU A 127 -7.96 15.96 -8.53
CA GLU A 127 -7.42 17.06 -9.34
C GLU A 127 -7.26 18.35 -8.54
N GLY A 128 -6.11 19.02 -8.69
CA GLY A 128 -5.86 20.35 -8.12
C GLY A 128 -5.76 20.41 -6.59
N ARG A 129 -5.89 19.28 -5.89
CA ARG A 129 -5.85 19.18 -4.43
C ARG A 129 -5.33 17.82 -3.98
N TRP A 130 -5.08 17.68 -2.69
CA TRP A 130 -4.78 16.39 -2.07
C TRP A 130 -5.80 16.10 -0.97
N PRO A 131 -6.57 15.01 -1.06
CA PRO A 131 -7.45 14.56 0.00
C PRO A 131 -6.62 13.85 1.06
N ASP A 132 -6.58 14.39 2.28
CA ASP A 132 -5.89 13.75 3.40
C ASP A 132 -6.67 12.52 3.91
N PHE A 133 -6.03 11.67 4.72
CA PHE A 133 -6.56 10.37 5.14
C PHE A 133 -7.98 10.37 5.72
N PRO A 134 -8.47 11.40 6.48
CA PRO A 134 -9.84 11.38 6.97
C PRO A 134 -10.85 11.52 5.84
N GLU A 135 -10.52 12.30 4.81
CA GLU A 135 -11.36 12.47 3.63
C GLU A 135 -11.42 11.17 2.83
N VAL A 136 -10.26 10.54 2.60
CA VAL A 136 -10.18 9.25 1.89
C VAL A 136 -11.00 8.17 2.60
N ALA A 137 -10.87 8.05 3.91
CA ALA A 137 -11.63 7.08 4.68
C ALA A 137 -13.14 7.40 4.71
N THR A 138 -13.50 8.69 4.73
CA THR A 138 -14.91 9.14 4.67
C THR A 138 -15.54 8.84 3.33
N ASN A 139 -14.84 9.14 2.23
CA ASN A 139 -15.28 8.83 0.89
C ASN A 139 -15.51 7.31 0.71
N LEU A 140 -14.58 6.47 1.18
CA LEU A 140 -14.78 5.02 1.18
C LEU A 140 -15.97 4.60 2.07
N GLY A 141 -16.13 5.23 3.24
CA GLY A 141 -17.26 4.97 4.14
C GLY A 141 -18.62 5.26 3.51
N ASP A 142 -18.71 6.32 2.70
CA ASP A 142 -19.93 6.66 1.98
C ASP A 142 -20.17 5.69 0.82
N ALA A 143 -19.14 5.37 0.03
CA ALA A 143 -19.22 4.38 -1.03
C ALA A 143 -19.64 2.98 -0.52
N VAL A 144 -19.10 2.56 0.63
CA VAL A 144 -19.49 1.29 1.29
C VAL A 144 -20.95 1.33 1.73
N ARG A 145 -21.42 2.45 2.31
CA ARG A 145 -22.80 2.57 2.78
C ARG A 145 -23.80 2.54 1.62
N GLU A 146 -23.47 3.18 0.51
CA GLU A 146 -24.27 3.17 -0.70
C GLU A 146 -24.29 1.79 -1.36
N ARG A 147 -23.13 1.11 -1.41
CA ARG A 147 -23.01 -0.19 -2.07
C ARG A 147 -23.65 -1.34 -1.28
N PHE A 148 -23.62 -1.28 0.04
CA PHE A 148 -23.99 -2.38 0.95
C PHE A 148 -25.13 -1.98 1.91
N VAL A 149 -26.23 -1.42 1.38
CA VAL A 149 -27.36 -0.88 2.18
C VAL A 149 -27.94 -1.89 3.17
N ASP A 150 -28.10 -3.14 2.76
CA ASP A 150 -28.74 -4.19 3.57
C ASP A 150 -27.75 -5.04 4.38
N VAL A 151 -26.47 -4.65 4.36
CA VAL A 151 -25.41 -5.43 4.98
C VAL A 151 -24.62 -4.52 5.94
N PRO A 152 -24.46 -4.90 7.22
CA PRO A 152 -23.78 -4.05 8.19
C PRO A 152 -22.26 -4.04 7.94
N VAL A 153 -21.79 -3.17 7.04
CA VAL A 153 -20.37 -3.00 6.72
C VAL A 153 -19.82 -1.73 7.36
N ARG A 154 -18.68 -1.82 8.05
CA ARG A 154 -17.98 -0.67 8.67
C ARG A 154 -16.57 -0.52 8.12
N VAL A 155 -16.18 0.73 7.86
CA VAL A 155 -14.82 1.07 7.43
C VAL A 155 -13.90 1.34 8.62
N TRP A 156 -12.66 0.86 8.51
CA TRP A 156 -11.59 1.07 9.48
C TRP A 156 -10.32 1.53 8.79
N TYR A 157 -9.74 2.62 9.29
CA TYR A 157 -8.45 3.12 8.82
C TYR A 157 -7.31 2.42 9.55
N VAL A 158 -6.34 1.90 8.79
CA VAL A 158 -5.19 1.17 9.34
C VAL A 158 -3.95 2.05 9.29
N CYS A 159 -3.29 2.22 10.43
CA CYS A 159 -2.05 2.99 10.51
C CYS A 159 -1.10 2.46 11.58
N GLY A 160 0.15 2.92 11.51
CA GLY A 160 1.13 2.70 12.57
C GLY A 160 0.81 3.49 13.84
N GLU A 161 1.40 3.07 14.96
CA GLU A 161 1.30 3.75 16.26
C GLU A 161 1.81 5.21 16.22
N ASP A 162 2.83 5.48 15.41
CA ASP A 162 3.38 6.82 15.20
C ASP A 162 2.34 7.77 14.61
N HIS A 163 1.62 7.31 13.58
CA HIS A 163 0.58 8.10 12.93
C HIS A 163 -0.65 8.25 13.82
N TYR A 164 -1.09 7.17 14.48
CA TYR A 164 -2.18 7.21 15.47
C TYR A 164 -1.94 8.28 16.55
N THR A 165 -0.72 8.32 17.10
CA THR A 165 -0.34 9.27 18.15
C THR A 165 -0.32 10.71 17.63
N LYS A 166 0.34 10.92 16.48
CA LYS A 166 0.48 12.24 15.84
C LYS A 166 -0.86 12.84 15.45
N CYS A 167 -1.79 12.04 14.95
CA CYS A 167 -3.11 12.48 14.47
C CYS A 167 -4.21 12.37 15.54
N HIS A 168 -3.86 12.00 16.78
CA HIS A 168 -4.79 11.94 17.92
C HIS A 168 -6.04 11.06 17.70
N LEU A 169 -5.88 9.91 17.01
CA LEU A 169 -6.97 9.05 16.53
C LEU A 169 -7.64 8.18 17.62
N ARG A 170 -7.57 8.60 18.89
CA ARG A 170 -8.12 7.89 20.06
C ARG A 170 -9.65 7.72 20.03
N ARG A 171 -10.35 8.37 19.10
CA ARG A 171 -11.81 8.28 18.92
C ARG A 171 -12.19 7.80 17.51
N GLY A 172 -11.31 7.07 16.84
CA GLY A 172 -11.44 6.75 15.42
C GLY A 172 -11.02 7.93 14.53
N VAL A 173 -11.14 7.73 13.21
CA VAL A 173 -10.93 8.80 12.22
C VAL A 173 -12.11 9.75 12.21
N THR A 174 -13.31 9.20 12.32
CA THR A 174 -14.56 9.93 12.54
C THR A 174 -15.39 9.20 13.59
N LYS A 175 -16.60 9.70 13.89
CA LYS A 175 -17.54 8.98 14.79
C LYS A 175 -18.01 7.63 14.23
N THR A 176 -17.88 7.40 12.92
CA THR A 176 -18.37 6.19 12.23
C THR A 176 -17.26 5.36 11.62
N ILE A 177 -16.04 5.91 11.52
CA ILE A 177 -14.88 5.25 10.94
C ILE A 177 -13.87 4.96 12.04
N GLY A 178 -13.63 3.69 12.28
CA GLY A 178 -12.69 3.24 13.28
C GLY A 178 -11.23 3.37 12.83
N CYS A 179 -10.32 3.10 13.75
CA CYS A 179 -8.88 3.07 13.54
C CYS A 179 -8.28 1.77 14.06
N CYS A 180 -7.53 1.07 13.21
CA CYS A 180 -6.70 -0.06 13.59
C CYS A 180 -5.25 0.40 13.69
N VAL A 181 -4.69 0.28 14.89
CA VAL A 181 -3.33 0.71 15.20
C VAL A 181 -2.43 -0.50 15.22
N VAL A 182 -1.41 -0.49 14.36
CA VAL A 182 -0.39 -1.55 14.31
C VAL A 182 0.88 -1.03 14.97
N ALA A 183 1.27 -1.65 16.09
CA ALA A 183 2.56 -1.37 16.72
C ALA A 183 3.67 -2.19 16.07
N ARG A 184 4.90 -1.68 16.15
CA ARG A 184 6.10 -2.37 15.67
C ARG A 184 6.84 -3.03 16.82
N GLY A 185 7.51 -4.15 16.53
CA GLY A 185 8.45 -4.80 17.44
C GLY A 185 7.77 -5.69 18.49
N GLY A 186 6.68 -6.37 18.13
CA GLY A 186 6.05 -7.38 18.99
C GLY A 186 5.32 -6.85 20.23
N LYS A 187 5.14 -5.53 20.33
CA LYS A 187 4.45 -4.90 21.47
C LYS A 187 3.02 -4.52 21.08
N ARG A 188 2.11 -4.52 22.06
CA ARG A 188 0.79 -3.89 21.88
C ARG A 188 0.96 -2.37 21.78
N PRO A 189 0.20 -1.69 20.90
CA PRO A 189 0.24 -0.23 20.80
C PRO A 189 -0.26 0.42 22.09
N VAL A 190 0.36 1.54 22.46
CA VAL A 190 -0.01 2.33 23.64
C VAL A 190 -1.22 3.21 23.32
N MET A 191 -2.42 2.72 23.64
CA MET A 191 -3.69 3.38 23.29
C MET A 191 -4.40 3.97 24.53
N LYS A 192 -3.74 4.90 25.24
CA LYS A 192 -4.32 5.52 26.44
C LYS A 192 -5.64 6.24 26.12
N ARG A 193 -6.71 5.90 26.84
CA ARG A 193 -8.06 6.51 26.72
C ARG A 193 -8.66 6.39 25.30
N ALA A 194 -8.28 5.35 24.56
CA ALA A 194 -8.90 5.06 23.28
C ALA A 194 -10.34 4.60 23.46
N ASN A 195 -11.21 4.99 22.53
CA ASN A 195 -12.57 4.48 22.47
C ASN A 195 -12.52 3.02 21.98
N PRO A 196 -12.88 2.03 22.82
CA PRO A 196 -12.81 0.62 22.42
C PRO A 196 -13.72 0.30 21.23
N ASP A 197 -14.78 1.06 20.97
CA ASP A 197 -15.69 0.81 19.84
C ASP A 197 -15.14 1.30 18.49
N LEU A 198 -14.15 2.19 18.52
CA LEU A 198 -13.61 2.87 17.35
C LEU A 198 -12.09 2.69 17.21
N VAL A 199 -11.42 2.04 18.15
CA VAL A 199 -9.98 1.83 18.11
C VAL A 199 -9.66 0.38 18.46
N ILE A 200 -8.88 -0.27 17.61
CA ILE A 200 -8.36 -1.62 17.79
C ILE A 200 -6.84 -1.57 17.71
N GLY A 201 -6.16 -2.15 18.68
CA GLY A 201 -4.71 -2.32 18.65
C GLY A 201 -4.35 -3.71 18.24
N VAL A 202 -3.51 -3.84 17.21
CA VAL A 202 -3.05 -5.11 16.67
C VAL A 202 -1.56 -5.24 16.93
N VAL A 203 -1.15 -6.40 17.44
CA VAL A 203 0.26 -6.75 17.63
C VAL A 203 0.82 -7.27 16.31
N ALA A 204 1.99 -6.79 15.93
CA ALA A 204 2.75 -7.33 14.83
C ALA A 204 3.98 -8.08 15.38
N GLU A 205 4.08 -9.38 15.10
CA GLU A 205 5.14 -10.26 15.64
C GLU A 205 6.05 -10.83 14.54
N ASP A 206 6.25 -10.12 13.42
CA ASP A 206 7.02 -10.68 12.30
C ASP A 206 8.09 -9.75 11.71
N GLU A 207 8.92 -10.34 10.85
CA GLU A 207 10.06 -9.73 10.16
C GLU A 207 9.69 -8.54 9.26
N THR A 208 8.40 -8.34 8.96
CA THR A 208 7.96 -7.22 8.11
C THR A 208 7.89 -5.88 8.86
N ASP A 209 8.04 -5.89 10.18
CA ASP A 209 7.99 -4.71 11.04
C ASP A 209 9.12 -3.70 10.77
N ASP A 210 10.25 -4.20 10.26
CA ASP A 210 11.42 -3.38 9.96
C ASP A 210 11.51 -3.00 8.46
N MET A 211 10.48 -3.33 7.68
CA MET A 211 10.40 -2.93 6.27
C MET A 211 9.93 -1.49 6.14
N SER A 212 10.67 -0.69 5.37
CA SER A 212 10.29 0.69 5.05
C SER A 212 10.66 1.06 3.64
N SER A 213 9.88 1.95 3.02
CA SER A 213 10.23 2.53 1.72
C SER A 213 11.59 3.25 1.75
N THR A 214 12.02 3.77 2.90
CA THR A 214 13.34 4.38 3.07
C THR A 214 14.46 3.38 2.82
N LYS A 215 14.38 2.17 3.39
CA LYS A 215 15.36 1.11 3.11
C LYS A 215 15.37 0.71 1.64
N VAL A 216 14.19 0.59 1.03
CA VAL A 216 14.09 0.31 -0.42
C VAL A 216 14.83 1.39 -1.22
N ARG A 217 14.59 2.68 -0.95
CA ARG A 217 15.28 3.77 -1.64
C ARG A 217 16.79 3.76 -1.40
N MET A 218 17.26 3.45 -0.19
CA MET A 218 18.69 3.32 0.10
C MET A 218 19.36 2.20 -0.71
N HIS A 219 18.70 1.04 -0.87
CA HIS A 219 19.25 -0.03 -1.71
C HIS A 219 19.24 0.34 -3.21
N LEU A 220 18.25 1.09 -3.68
CA LEU A 220 18.23 1.61 -5.06
C LEU A 220 19.37 2.60 -5.31
N GLU A 221 19.54 3.57 -4.41
CA GLU A 221 20.62 4.57 -4.50
C GLU A 221 22.00 3.88 -4.46
N SER A 222 22.16 2.88 -3.58
CA SER A 222 23.38 2.08 -3.54
C SER A 222 23.66 1.35 -4.85
N LEU A 223 22.63 0.75 -5.47
CA LEU A 223 22.77 0.11 -6.78
C LEU A 223 23.13 1.12 -7.87
N GLN A 224 22.48 2.29 -7.89
CA GLN A 224 22.81 3.35 -8.84
C GLN A 224 24.27 3.77 -8.72
N ASN A 225 24.74 4.02 -7.50
CA ASN A 225 26.13 4.39 -7.23
C ASN A 225 27.12 3.29 -7.63
N LEU A 226 26.82 2.03 -7.33
CA LEU A 226 27.67 0.88 -7.68
C LEU A 226 27.74 0.62 -9.19
N CYS A 227 26.71 0.98 -9.94
CA CYS A 227 26.64 0.78 -11.38
C CYS A 227 27.04 2.03 -12.17
N SER A 228 27.39 3.15 -11.51
CA SER A 228 27.75 4.42 -12.15
C SER A 228 29.07 4.41 -12.94
N GLU A 229 29.71 3.25 -13.13
CA GLU A 229 30.69 3.05 -14.21
C GLU A 229 30.07 2.51 -15.52
N GLY A 230 28.73 2.55 -15.66
CA GLY A 230 28.02 2.21 -16.90
C GLY A 230 26.57 2.71 -16.95
N PRO A 231 25.94 2.78 -18.14
CA PRO A 231 24.58 3.29 -18.30
C PRO A 231 23.55 2.47 -17.51
N ILE A 232 22.49 3.13 -17.01
CA ILE A 232 21.36 2.53 -16.26
C ILE A 232 20.73 1.31 -16.98
N ASP A 233 20.85 1.22 -18.30
CA ASP A 233 20.35 0.08 -19.07
C ASP A 233 21.11 -1.22 -18.75
N SER A 234 22.36 -1.12 -18.28
CA SER A 234 23.12 -2.23 -17.69
C SER A 234 22.54 -2.70 -16.35
N LEU A 235 21.86 -1.82 -15.60
CA LEU A 235 21.20 -2.11 -14.33
C LEU A 235 19.95 -2.97 -14.55
N LEU A 236 19.15 -2.64 -15.56
CA LEU A 236 17.96 -3.41 -15.94
C LEU A 236 18.32 -4.81 -16.45
N GLY A 237 19.33 -4.90 -17.33
CA GLY A 237 19.83 -6.18 -17.83
C GLY A 237 20.49 -7.05 -16.74
N ALA A 238 21.23 -6.43 -15.81
CA ALA A 238 21.86 -7.15 -14.71
C ALA A 238 20.86 -7.55 -13.61
N VAL A 239 19.82 -6.76 -13.32
CA VAL A 239 18.82 -7.10 -12.29
C VAL A 239 17.83 -8.17 -12.78
N ALA A 240 17.52 -8.17 -14.08
CA ALA A 240 16.62 -9.15 -14.70
C ALA A 240 17.29 -10.47 -15.11
N SER A 241 18.62 -10.54 -15.19
CA SER A 241 19.34 -11.79 -15.49
C SER A 241 19.63 -12.59 -14.22
N ASP A 242 19.45 -13.91 -14.28
CA ASP A 242 19.63 -14.88 -13.20
C ASP A 242 21.12 -15.15 -12.84
N GLY A 243 21.97 -14.13 -12.93
CA GLY A 243 23.32 -14.17 -12.34
C GLY A 243 24.36 -14.95 -13.14
N THR A 244 24.19 -15.19 -14.43
CA THR A 244 25.19 -15.89 -15.26
C THR A 244 26.22 -14.98 -15.94
N GLY A 245 26.22 -13.67 -15.66
CA GLY A 245 27.20 -12.73 -16.20
C GLY A 245 28.28 -12.33 -15.18
N ASP A 246 29.54 -12.39 -15.58
CA ASP A 246 30.78 -12.08 -14.83
C ASP A 246 30.91 -10.64 -14.27
N ALA A 247 29.84 -9.84 -14.29
CA ALA A 247 29.87 -8.40 -14.00
C ALA A 247 29.14 -7.96 -12.71
N SER A 248 28.66 -8.86 -11.84
CA SER A 248 28.06 -8.43 -10.56
C SER A 248 29.01 -8.67 -9.38
N SER A 249 29.49 -7.61 -8.75
CA SER A 249 30.18 -7.72 -7.47
C SER A 249 29.24 -8.28 -6.39
N ALA A 250 29.79 -8.88 -5.33
CA ALA A 250 28.99 -9.39 -4.21
C ALA A 250 28.06 -8.32 -3.60
N ALA A 251 28.49 -7.05 -3.63
CA ALA A 251 27.68 -5.90 -3.21
C ALA A 251 26.42 -5.74 -4.07
N VAL A 252 26.53 -5.78 -5.40
CA VAL A 252 25.38 -5.67 -6.31
C VAL A 252 24.37 -6.80 -6.08
N ARG A 253 24.84 -8.03 -5.87
CA ARG A 253 23.95 -9.15 -5.50
C ARG A 253 23.24 -8.90 -4.18
N GLY A 254 23.96 -8.49 -3.14
CA GLY A 254 23.39 -8.19 -1.83
C GLY A 254 22.27 -7.15 -1.87
N HIS A 255 22.44 -6.04 -2.61
CA HIS A 255 21.38 -5.04 -2.74
C HIS A 255 20.17 -5.55 -3.56
N LYS A 256 20.38 -6.37 -4.60
CA LYS A 256 19.28 -7.00 -5.35
C LYS A 256 18.47 -7.95 -4.47
N ASP A 257 19.14 -8.78 -3.70
CA ASP A 257 18.47 -9.74 -2.81
C ASP A 257 17.70 -9.01 -1.70
N ALA A 258 18.25 -7.91 -1.18
CA ALA A 258 17.52 -7.04 -0.26
C ALA A 258 16.28 -6.39 -0.91
N LEU A 259 16.38 -5.91 -2.16
CA LEU A 259 15.20 -5.38 -2.87
C LEU A 259 14.15 -6.47 -3.11
N ARG A 260 14.55 -7.67 -3.50
CA ARG A 260 13.64 -8.82 -3.68
C ARG A 260 12.97 -9.24 -2.37
N SER A 261 13.65 -9.13 -1.23
CA SER A 261 13.06 -9.44 0.07
C SER A 261 12.09 -8.36 0.56
N LEU A 262 12.35 -7.09 0.22
CA LEU A 262 11.51 -5.94 0.62
C LEU A 262 10.28 -5.75 -0.28
N LEU A 263 10.43 -6.00 -1.58
CA LEU A 263 9.42 -5.69 -2.58
C LEU A 263 8.49 -6.88 -2.87
N PRO A 264 7.18 -6.64 -3.09
CA PRO A 264 6.28 -7.64 -3.63
C PRO A 264 6.69 -8.07 -5.04
N VAL A 265 6.32 -9.30 -5.42
CA VAL A 265 6.56 -9.82 -6.78
C VAL A 265 5.96 -8.86 -7.82
N GLY A 266 6.64 -8.69 -8.95
CA GLY A 266 6.19 -7.81 -10.05
C GLY A 266 6.39 -6.32 -9.83
N THR A 267 6.68 -5.87 -8.60
CA THR A 267 6.91 -4.43 -8.32
C THR A 267 8.32 -3.97 -8.66
N LEU A 268 9.32 -4.86 -8.59
CA LEU A 268 10.71 -4.53 -8.94
C LEU A 268 10.85 -4.14 -10.42
N ASP A 269 10.23 -4.88 -11.33
CA ASP A 269 10.24 -4.57 -12.76
C ASP A 269 9.62 -3.19 -13.02
N LEU A 270 8.51 -2.86 -12.35
CA LEU A 270 7.85 -1.56 -12.48
C LEU A 270 8.69 -0.42 -11.89
N LEU A 271 9.32 -0.67 -10.74
CA LEU A 271 10.20 0.28 -10.09
C LEU A 271 11.37 0.67 -11.00
N LEU A 272 11.99 -0.32 -11.63
CA LEU A 272 13.15 -0.11 -12.48
C LEU A 272 12.78 0.35 -13.91
N SER A 273 11.56 0.09 -14.37
CA SER A 273 11.11 0.55 -15.69
C SER A 273 11.12 2.08 -15.80
N ARG A 274 11.69 2.60 -16.90
CA ARG A 274 11.51 4.01 -17.27
C ARG A 274 10.07 4.23 -17.72
N THR A 275 9.44 5.29 -17.24
CA THR A 275 8.18 5.76 -17.80
C THR A 275 8.48 6.65 -19.00
N GLN A 276 7.80 6.48 -20.14
CA GLN A 276 8.01 7.32 -21.34
C GLN A 276 7.83 8.83 -21.09
N GLN A 277 7.19 9.22 -19.98
CA GLN A 277 7.11 10.62 -19.55
C GLN A 277 8.44 11.22 -19.05
N GLU A 278 9.44 10.41 -18.66
CA GLU A 278 10.73 10.92 -18.16
C GLU A 278 11.67 11.35 -19.29
N GLU A 279 11.46 10.89 -20.53
CA GLU A 279 12.29 11.25 -21.70
C GLU A 279 11.87 12.57 -22.37
N GLY A 280 10.67 13.09 -22.05
CA GLY A 280 10.15 14.34 -22.62
C GLY A 280 10.65 15.63 -21.96
N SER A 281 11.27 15.56 -20.77
CA SER A 281 11.72 16.75 -20.02
C SER A 281 13.21 17.07 -20.16
N GLN A 282 13.96 16.36 -21.01
CA GLN A 282 15.37 16.68 -21.30
C GLN A 282 15.58 17.44 -22.63
N HIS A 283 14.50 17.79 -23.33
CA HIS A 283 14.53 18.59 -24.54
C HIS A 283 13.50 19.72 -24.51
N LEU A 284 13.62 20.63 -23.55
CA LEU A 284 13.08 21.99 -23.63
C LEU A 284 14.02 22.96 -22.88
#